data_AF-A0A1V6F7V3-F1
#
_entry.id   AF-A0A1V6F7V3-F1
#
_cell.length_a   1.000
_cell.length_b   1.000
_cell.length_c   1.000
_cell.angle_alpha   90.00
_cell.angle_beta   90.00
_cell.angle_gamma   90.00
#
_symmetry.space_group_name_H-M   'P 1'
#
loop_
_entity.id
_entity.type
_entity.pdbx_description
1 polymer ?
#
loop_
_entity_poly.entity_id
_entity_poly.type
_entity_poly.pdbx_seq_one_letter_code
_entity_poly.pdbx_strand_id
1 'polypeptide(L)'
;MLYNSSAPRFTTYTSALSASMLLINLYRYTEGAVNTAKVEAYTYADLFMTRTALECAANHVVSATWTDLADEYTKLSTDAKDYFYNHFETDPVIAALIARYRLILDIYGYRNFLSNSAGDLVINEVMFRPNGEAPHYVTFYVLGFYVLAMGIGAIIYLNIREKIEMNR
;
A
#
# COMPACT_ATOMS: atom_id res chain seq x y z
N MET A 1 -22.47 47.56 -8.37
CA MET A 1 -21.28 47.12 -7.61
C MET A 1 -20.59 46.03 -8.42
N LEU A 2 -19.43 46.33 -9.02
CA LEU A 2 -18.60 45.35 -9.72
C LEU A 2 -17.59 44.75 -8.73
N TYR A 3 -17.60 43.43 -8.57
CA TYR A 3 -16.53 42.73 -7.85
C TYR A 3 -15.37 42.46 -8.81
N ASN A 4 -14.25 43.13 -8.55
CA ASN A 4 -12.96 42.88 -9.17
C ASN A 4 -12.33 41.65 -8.51
N SER A 5 -12.49 40.47 -9.11
CA SER A 5 -11.78 39.25 -8.69
C SER A 5 -10.36 39.29 -9.26
N SER A 6 -9.49 40.07 -8.63
CA SER A 6 -8.05 39.96 -8.81
C SER A 6 -7.61 38.52 -8.49
N ALA A 7 -7.15 37.81 -9.52
CA ALA A 7 -6.71 36.43 -9.47
C ALA A 7 -5.70 36.16 -8.33
N PRO A 8 -5.73 34.98 -7.68
CA PRO A 8 -4.71 34.61 -6.72
C PRO A 8 -3.39 34.44 -7.46
N ARG A 9 -2.45 35.36 -7.23
CA ARG A 9 -1.07 35.19 -7.68
C ARG A 9 -0.44 34.13 -6.80
N PHE A 10 -0.29 32.92 -7.32
CA PHE A 10 0.65 31.96 -6.74
C PHE A 10 2.05 32.54 -6.94
N THR A 11 2.65 33.00 -5.86
CA THR A 11 4.08 33.34 -5.80
C THR A 11 4.83 32.03 -6.02
N THR A 12 5.31 31.81 -7.25
CA THR A 12 6.25 30.74 -7.56
C THR A 12 7.55 31.08 -6.83
N TYR A 13 7.81 30.43 -5.71
CA TYR A 13 9.12 30.44 -5.09
C TYR A 13 10.07 29.68 -6.01
N THR A 14 10.79 30.39 -6.87
CA THR A 14 11.96 29.85 -7.57
C THR A 14 13.12 29.81 -6.59
N SER A 15 13.11 28.82 -5.70
CA SER A 15 14.25 28.54 -4.83
C SER A 15 15.31 27.78 -5.62
N ALA A 16 16.35 28.49 -6.07
CA ALA A 16 17.65 27.92 -6.44
C ALA A 16 18.42 27.47 -5.19
N LEU A 17 17.79 26.65 -4.36
CA LEU A 17 18.38 26.11 -3.13
C LEU A 17 18.47 24.59 -3.28
N SER A 18 19.68 24.09 -3.00
CA SER A 18 20.07 22.69 -2.91
C SER A 18 18.93 21.78 -2.44
N ALA A 19 18.80 20.61 -3.06
CA ALA A 19 17.71 19.63 -2.95
C ALA A 19 17.55 18.96 -1.55
N SER A 20 17.72 19.71 -0.46
CA SER A 20 17.51 19.25 0.91
C SER A 20 16.68 20.23 1.77
N MET A 21 15.80 21.04 1.16
CA MET A 21 14.93 21.94 1.92
C MET A 21 13.47 21.49 1.96
N LEU A 22 13.14 20.93 3.13
CA LEU A 22 11.93 21.24 3.90
C LEU A 22 10.60 20.74 3.32
N LEU A 23 10.32 19.45 3.54
CA LEU A 23 8.95 19.05 3.85
C LEU A 23 8.49 19.86 5.07
N ILE A 24 7.48 20.70 4.91
CA ILE A 24 6.69 21.21 6.03
C ILE A 24 5.98 20.00 6.65
N ASN A 25 6.65 19.38 7.62
CA ASN A 25 6.00 18.46 8.54
C ASN A 25 5.24 19.32 9.55
N LEU A 26 3.96 19.57 9.27
CA LEU A 26 2.99 20.11 10.23
C LEU A 26 2.73 19.05 11.31
N TYR A 27 3.70 18.83 12.20
CA TYR A 27 3.46 18.06 13.41
C TYR A 27 2.66 18.93 14.38
N ARG A 28 1.34 18.74 14.36
CA ARG A 28 0.46 19.17 15.44
C ARG A 28 0.80 18.32 16.67
N TYR A 29 1.72 18.82 17.49
CA TYR A 29 2.05 18.22 18.78
C TYR A 29 0.84 18.36 19.69
N THR A 30 0.12 17.26 19.89
CA THR A 30 -0.88 17.14 20.96
C THR A 30 -0.20 16.32 22.04
N GLU A 31 -0.05 16.88 23.24
CA GLU A 31 0.48 16.20 24.44
C GLU A 31 -0.51 15.13 24.93
N GLY A 32 -0.81 14.15 24.08
CA GLY A 32 -1.33 12.87 24.53
C GLY A 32 -0.15 12.02 24.99
N ALA A 33 -0.36 11.20 26.02
CA ALA A 33 0.59 10.15 26.36
C ALA A 33 0.92 9.35 25.09
N VAL A 34 2.19 9.33 24.69
CA VAL A 34 2.63 8.62 23.49
C VAL A 34 2.33 7.15 23.72
N ASN A 35 1.44 6.59 22.91
CA ASN A 35 1.20 5.16 22.88
C ASN A 35 2.42 4.49 22.25
N THR A 36 3.36 4.04 23.09
CA THR A 36 4.62 3.43 22.66
C THR A 36 4.39 2.17 21.82
N ALA A 37 3.40 1.35 22.18
CA ALA A 37 3.02 0.15 21.42
C ALA A 37 2.59 0.50 19.99
N LYS A 38 1.79 1.56 19.83
CA LYS A 38 1.39 2.08 18.51
C LYS A 38 2.59 2.56 17.69
N VAL A 39 3.50 3.32 18.30
CA VAL A 39 4.71 3.84 17.62
C VAL A 39 5.60 2.69 17.15
N GLU A 40 5.79 1.69 17.99
CA GLU A 40 6.58 0.50 17.66
C GLU A 40 5.92 -0.32 16.54
N ALA A 41 4.59 -0.53 16.61
CA ALA A 41 3.83 -1.19 15.55
C ALA A 41 3.93 -0.44 14.20
N TYR A 42 3.87 0.89 14.23
CA TYR A 42 4.04 1.72 13.03
C TYR A 42 5.45 1.65 12.47
N THR A 43 6.46 1.60 13.34
CA THR A 43 7.86 1.45 12.94
C THR A 43 8.07 0.12 12.21
N TYR A 44 7.52 -0.97 12.74
CA TYR A 44 7.53 -2.25 12.05
C TYR A 44 6.75 -2.21 10.73
N ALA A 45 5.60 -1.53 10.73
CA ALA A 45 4.78 -1.44 9.52
C ALA A 45 5.50 -0.73 8.38
N ASP A 46 6.20 0.37 8.69
CA ASP A 46 7.04 1.08 7.73
C ASP A 46 8.20 0.22 7.21
N LEU A 47 8.88 -0.50 8.12
CA LEU A 47 9.94 -1.45 7.75
C LEU A 47 9.44 -2.53 6.78
N PHE A 48 8.29 -3.14 7.10
CA PHE A 48 7.66 -4.16 6.26
C PHE A 48 7.31 -3.60 4.88
N MET A 49 6.65 -2.45 4.83
CA MET A 49 6.22 -1.83 3.58
C MET A 49 7.42 -1.41 2.73
N THR A 50 8.50 -0.93 3.35
CA THR A 50 9.74 -0.55 2.67
C THR A 50 10.46 -1.76 2.08
N ARG A 51 10.70 -2.80 2.88
CA ARG A 51 11.41 -4.00 2.43
C ARG A 51 10.67 -4.72 1.31
N THR A 52 9.35 -4.82 1.42
CA THR A 52 8.53 -5.51 0.42
C THR A 52 8.21 -4.66 -0.81
N ALA A 53 8.43 -3.33 -0.80
CA ALA A 53 8.01 -2.45 -1.89
C ALA A 53 8.61 -2.84 -3.25
N LEU A 54 9.94 -2.97 -3.32
CA LEU A 54 10.65 -3.29 -4.57
C LEU A 54 10.36 -4.72 -5.02
N GLU A 55 10.31 -5.66 -4.07
CA GLU A 55 10.08 -7.07 -4.34
C GLU A 55 8.65 -7.34 -4.84
N CYS A 56 7.65 -6.67 -4.26
CA CYS A 56 6.28 -6.72 -4.75
C CYS A 56 6.17 -6.10 -6.14
N ALA A 57 6.85 -4.99 -6.42
CA ALA A 57 6.88 -4.40 -7.77
C ALA A 57 7.51 -5.34 -8.80
N ALA A 58 8.47 -6.18 -8.38
CA ALA A 58 9.09 -7.21 -9.19
C ALA A 58 8.28 -8.52 -9.28
N ASN A 59 7.14 -8.62 -8.59
CA ASN A 59 6.37 -9.86 -8.40
C ASN A 59 7.23 -11.03 -7.90
N HIS A 60 8.20 -10.74 -7.03
CA HIS A 60 9.07 -11.75 -6.46
C HIS A 60 9.54 -11.35 -5.06
N VAL A 61 8.73 -11.66 -4.05
CA VAL A 61 9.11 -11.53 -2.64
C VAL A 61 10.00 -12.69 -2.25
N VAL A 62 11.24 -12.40 -1.83
CA VAL A 62 12.26 -13.41 -1.57
C VAL A 62 12.06 -14.03 -0.19
N SER A 63 12.25 -15.35 -0.08
CA SER A 63 12.10 -16.08 1.19
C SER A 63 13.04 -15.56 2.30
N ALA A 64 14.21 -15.01 1.95
CA ALA A 64 15.13 -14.39 2.89
C ALA A 64 14.50 -13.13 3.52
N THR A 65 13.93 -12.25 2.71
CA THR A 65 13.22 -11.04 3.17
C THR A 65 12.05 -11.41 4.08
N TRP A 66 11.32 -12.48 3.79
CA TRP A 66 10.25 -12.97 4.66
C TRP A 66 10.77 -13.47 6.02
N THR A 67 11.89 -14.18 6.02
CA THR A 67 12.53 -14.69 7.25
C THR A 67 13.03 -13.54 8.11
N ASP A 68 13.71 -12.56 7.51
CA ASP A 68 14.15 -11.34 8.19
C ASP A 68 12.96 -10.60 8.82
N LEU A 69 11.86 -10.42 8.08
CA LEU A 69 10.68 -9.73 8.59
C LEU A 69 10.02 -10.49 9.75
N ALA A 70 10.02 -11.82 9.72
CA ALA A 70 9.55 -12.65 10.83
C ALA A 70 10.44 -12.45 12.06
N ASP A 71 11.76 -12.47 11.89
CA ASP A 71 12.72 -12.28 12.97
C ASP A 71 12.58 -10.88 13.58
N GLU A 72 12.46 -9.83 12.77
CA GLU A 72 12.19 -8.46 13.26
C GLU A 72 10.86 -8.37 14.01
N TYR A 73 9.82 -9.10 13.57
CA TYR A 73 8.54 -9.12 14.28
C TYR A 73 8.65 -9.74 15.67
N THR A 74 9.49 -10.79 15.83
CA THR A 74 9.66 -11.43 17.14
C THR A 74 10.22 -10.47 18.19
N LYS A 75 11.02 -9.47 17.77
CA LYS A 75 11.65 -8.46 18.63
C LYS A 75 10.66 -7.41 19.14
N LEU A 76 9.48 -7.29 18.55
CA LEU A 76 8.47 -6.33 19.01
C LEU A 76 7.98 -6.67 20.42
N SER A 77 7.67 -5.62 21.19
CA SER A 77 7.02 -5.75 22.49
C SER A 77 5.68 -6.48 22.40
N THR A 78 5.26 -7.09 23.51
CA THR A 78 3.95 -7.76 23.61
C THR A 78 2.82 -6.78 23.32
N ASP A 79 2.89 -5.56 23.84
CA ASP A 79 1.87 -4.54 23.66
C ASP A 79 1.76 -4.10 22.19
N ALA A 80 2.88 -4.03 21.46
CA ALA A 80 2.87 -3.72 20.03
C ALA A 80 2.23 -4.85 19.20
N LYS A 81 2.51 -6.12 19.55
CA LYS A 81 1.86 -7.28 18.92
C LYS A 81 0.36 -7.29 19.16
N ASP A 82 -0.07 -6.97 20.39
CA ASP A 82 -1.49 -6.83 20.73
C ASP A 82 -2.13 -5.63 20.04
N TYR A 83 -1.38 -4.54 19.82
CA TYR A 83 -1.86 -3.41 19.04
C TYR A 83 -2.19 -3.83 17.60
N PHE A 84 -1.29 -4.58 16.94
CA PHE A 84 -1.56 -5.16 15.61
C PHE A 84 -2.85 -5.98 15.61
N TYR A 85 -2.98 -6.90 16.57
CA TYR A 85 -4.13 -7.81 16.65
C TYR A 85 -5.46 -7.09 16.92
N ASN A 86 -5.46 -6.04 17.72
CA ASN A 86 -6.69 -5.31 18.07
C ASN A 86 -7.08 -4.25 17.04
N HIS A 87 -6.16 -3.83 16.16
CA HIS A 87 -6.36 -2.69 15.26
C HIS A 87 -6.13 -2.99 13.77
N PHE A 88 -5.96 -4.26 13.37
CA PHE A 88 -5.68 -4.57 11.96
C PHE A 88 -6.80 -4.17 10.98
N GLU A 89 -8.04 -4.00 11.45
CA GLU A 89 -9.16 -3.54 10.60
C GLU A 89 -9.45 -2.05 10.73
N THR A 90 -9.08 -1.43 11.87
CA THR A 90 -9.51 -0.07 12.22
C THR A 90 -8.40 0.97 12.02
N ASP A 91 -7.14 0.59 12.18
CA ASP A 91 -6.01 1.48 11.99
C ASP A 91 -5.52 1.41 10.52
N PRO A 92 -5.57 2.53 9.76
CA PRO A 92 -5.31 2.50 8.33
C PRO A 92 -3.88 2.09 7.97
N VAL A 93 -2.89 2.39 8.83
CA VAL A 93 -1.49 2.01 8.60
C VAL A 93 -1.33 0.51 8.75
N ILE A 94 -1.91 -0.05 9.81
CA ILE A 94 -1.86 -1.48 10.07
C ILE A 94 -2.67 -2.25 9.02
N ALA A 95 -3.86 -1.77 8.66
CA ALA A 95 -4.70 -2.37 7.63
C ALA A 95 -3.99 -2.45 6.27
N ALA A 96 -3.26 -1.39 5.89
CA ALA A 96 -2.49 -1.37 4.64
C ALA A 96 -1.37 -2.43 4.63
N LEU A 97 -0.65 -2.59 5.74
CA LEU A 97 0.33 -3.67 5.90
C LEU A 97 -0.33 -5.04 5.76
N ILE A 98 -1.44 -5.25 6.47
CA ILE A 98 -2.14 -6.54 6.53
C ILE A 98 -2.69 -6.93 5.15
N ALA A 99 -3.19 -5.97 4.37
CA ALA A 99 -3.60 -6.20 2.99
C ALA A 99 -2.43 -6.71 2.13
N ARG A 100 -1.25 -6.08 2.22
CA ARG A 100 -0.05 -6.55 1.50
C ARG A 100 0.44 -7.90 2.02
N TYR A 101 0.41 -8.09 3.33
CA TYR A 101 0.81 -9.34 3.98
C TYR A 101 -0.03 -10.53 3.48
N ARG A 102 -1.37 -10.37 3.41
CA ARG A 102 -2.28 -11.38 2.85
C ARG A 102 -1.93 -11.72 1.40
N LEU A 103 -1.75 -10.70 0.55
CA LEU A 103 -1.36 -10.90 -0.85
C LEU A 103 -0.07 -11.74 -0.99
N ILE A 104 0.93 -11.48 -0.14
CA ILE A 104 2.19 -12.23 -0.14
C ILE A 104 1.96 -13.69 0.31
N LEU A 105 1.17 -13.91 1.36
CA LEU A 105 0.81 -15.27 1.78
C LEU A 105 0.11 -16.04 0.66
N ASP A 106 -0.83 -15.41 -0.04
CA ASP A 106 -1.63 -16.08 -1.08
C ASP A 106 -0.80 -16.47 -2.30
N ILE A 107 0.06 -15.56 -2.76
CA ILE A 107 0.89 -15.76 -3.95
C ILE A 107 1.99 -16.77 -3.66
N TYR A 108 2.77 -16.55 -2.59
CA TYR A 108 4.00 -17.30 -2.35
C TYR A 108 3.80 -18.50 -1.41
N GLY A 109 2.75 -18.52 -0.61
CA GLY A 109 2.45 -19.61 0.33
C GLY A 109 3.41 -19.65 1.52
N TYR A 110 3.91 -18.50 1.96
CA TYR A 110 4.79 -18.43 3.12
C TYR A 110 4.06 -18.76 4.43
N ARG A 111 4.84 -19.08 5.47
CA ARG A 111 4.29 -19.32 6.81
C ARG A 111 3.79 -18.00 7.41
N ASN A 112 2.57 -18.02 7.95
CA ASN A 112 2.05 -16.92 8.76
C ASN A 112 2.81 -16.82 10.09
N PHE A 113 3.27 -15.63 10.43
CA PHE A 113 4.03 -15.33 11.65
C PHE A 113 3.49 -14.15 12.45
N LEU A 114 2.50 -13.40 11.93
CA LEU A 114 1.92 -12.27 12.67
C LEU A 114 0.96 -12.82 13.72
N SER A 115 1.35 -12.72 14.98
CA SER A 115 0.56 -13.17 16.13
C SER A 115 0.55 -12.14 17.26
N ASN A 116 -0.53 -12.16 18.05
CA ASN A 116 -0.60 -11.39 19.29
C ASN A 116 0.34 -11.97 20.38
N SER A 117 0.32 -11.39 21.58
CA SER A 117 1.12 -11.85 22.72
C SER A 117 0.70 -13.23 23.25
N ALA A 118 -0.55 -13.64 23.01
CA ALA A 118 -1.07 -14.96 23.35
C ALA A 118 -0.74 -16.04 22.29
N GLY A 119 -0.20 -15.65 21.14
CA GLY A 119 0.11 -16.55 20.02
C GLY A 119 -1.03 -16.75 19.02
N ASP A 120 -2.17 -16.05 19.18
CA ASP A 120 -3.24 -16.06 18.19
C ASP A 120 -2.80 -15.30 16.94
N LEU A 121 -3.02 -15.90 15.77
CA LEU A 121 -2.64 -15.28 14.50
C LEU A 121 -3.55 -14.09 14.20
N VAL A 122 -2.95 -12.98 13.77
CA VAL A 122 -3.68 -11.79 13.30
C VAL A 122 -4.53 -12.11 12.08
N ILE A 123 -4.10 -13.09 11.28
CA ILE A 123 -4.82 -13.58 10.10
C ILE A 123 -5.06 -15.07 10.30
N ASN A 124 -6.28 -15.43 10.72
CA ASN A 124 -6.69 -16.83 10.92
C ASN A 124 -7.19 -17.51 9.65
N GLU A 125 -7.34 -16.77 8.56
CA GLU A 125 -7.82 -17.32 7.30
C GLU A 125 -6.71 -18.15 6.65
N VAL A 126 -6.88 -19.47 6.72
CA VAL A 126 -6.23 -20.41 5.81
C VAL A 126 -6.81 -20.11 4.43
N MET A 127 -6.14 -19.27 3.65
CA MET A 127 -6.47 -19.17 2.22
C MET A 127 -6.27 -20.57 1.64
N PHE A 128 -7.41 -21.17 1.27
CA PHE A 128 -7.50 -22.47 0.64
C PHE A 128 -6.68 -22.39 -0.65
N ARG A 129 -5.40 -22.76 -0.61
CA ARG A 129 -4.61 -23.00 -1.80
C ARG A 129 -5.13 -24.34 -2.34
N PRO A 130 -5.87 -24.40 -3.48
CA PRO A 130 -6.16 -25.69 -4.08
C PRO A 130 -4.81 -26.35 -4.38
N ASN A 131 -4.55 -27.45 -3.67
CA ASN A 131 -3.29 -28.17 -3.74
C ASN A 131 -2.98 -28.53 -5.20
N GLY A 132 -1.86 -28.02 -5.73
CA GLY A 132 -1.07 -28.77 -6.70
C GLY A 132 -1.24 -28.47 -8.19
N GLU A 133 -2.12 -27.56 -8.62
CA GLU A 133 -2.17 -27.17 -10.04
C GLU A 133 -1.70 -25.72 -10.22
N ALA A 134 -0.70 -25.54 -11.08
CA ALA A 134 -0.01 -24.27 -11.33
C ALA A 134 -0.98 -23.08 -11.50
N PRO A 135 -0.67 -21.89 -10.97
CA PRO A 135 -1.57 -20.74 -11.03
C PRO A 135 -1.62 -20.16 -12.44
N HIS A 136 -2.47 -20.72 -13.30
CA HIS A 136 -2.79 -20.15 -14.62
C HIS A 136 -3.85 -19.03 -14.55
N TYR A 137 -4.33 -18.65 -13.36
CA TYR A 137 -5.51 -17.78 -13.23
C TYR A 137 -5.22 -16.28 -13.08
N VAL A 138 -4.01 -15.88 -12.67
CA VAL A 138 -3.66 -14.45 -12.53
C VAL A 138 -3.39 -13.80 -13.89
N THR A 139 -3.01 -14.58 -14.89
CA THR A 139 -2.75 -14.05 -16.24
C THR A 139 -4.03 -13.57 -16.93
N PHE A 140 -5.20 -14.16 -16.64
CA PHE A 140 -6.45 -13.80 -17.33
C PHE A 140 -7.05 -12.47 -16.87
N TYR A 141 -6.93 -12.11 -15.59
CA TYR A 141 -7.54 -10.86 -15.10
C TYR A 141 -6.76 -9.62 -15.56
N VAL A 142 -5.44 -9.68 -15.60
CA VAL A 142 -4.61 -8.56 -16.07
C VAL A 142 -4.71 -8.43 -17.59
N LEU A 143 -4.58 -9.52 -18.37
CA LEU A 143 -4.77 -9.49 -19.82
C LEU A 143 -6.19 -9.04 -20.20
N GLY A 144 -7.21 -9.52 -19.47
CA GLY A 144 -8.60 -9.13 -19.67
C GLY A 144 -8.79 -7.63 -19.51
N PHE A 145 -8.25 -7.03 -18.45
CA PHE A 145 -8.37 -5.59 -18.21
C PHE A 145 -7.64 -4.75 -19.27
N TYR A 146 -6.46 -5.19 -19.74
CA TYR A 146 -5.72 -4.51 -20.81
C TYR A 146 -6.44 -4.57 -22.17
N VAL A 147 -7.02 -5.71 -22.53
CA VAL A 147 -7.78 -5.87 -23.78
C VAL A 147 -9.06 -5.02 -23.75
N LEU A 148 -9.74 -4.97 -22.60
CA LEU A 148 -10.95 -4.17 -22.42
C LEU A 148 -10.64 -2.66 -22.47
N ALA A 149 -9.55 -2.23 -21.83
CA ALA A 149 -9.09 -0.84 -21.89
C ALA A 149 -8.69 -0.39 -23.30
N MET A 150 -7.99 -1.24 -24.07
CA MET A 150 -7.65 -0.94 -25.47
C MET A 150 -8.89 -0.90 -26.36
N GLY A 151 -9.85 -1.81 -26.16
CA GLY A 151 -11.11 -1.81 -26.91
C GLY A 151 -11.94 -0.55 -26.69
N ILE A 152 -12.10 -0.12 -25.43
CA ILE A 152 -12.83 1.11 -25.09
C ILE A 152 -12.11 2.34 -25.68
N GLY A 153 -10.79 2.41 -25.58
CA GLY A 153 -10.00 3.50 -26.15
C GLY A 153 -10.18 3.66 -27.66
N ALA A 154 -10.18 2.54 -28.41
CA ALA A 154 -10.40 2.55 -29.86
C ALA A 154 -11.81 3.04 -30.24
N ILE A 155 -12.85 2.62 -29.50
CA ILE A 155 -14.24 3.05 -29.74
C ILE A 155 -14.39 4.56 -29.48
N ILE A 156 -13.80 5.07 -28.40
CA ILE A 156 -13.82 6.50 -28.09
C ILE A 156 -13.11 7.30 -29.19
N TYR A 157 -11.94 6.85 -29.64
CA TYR A 157 -11.18 7.50 -30.71
C TYR A 157 -11.97 7.60 -32.02
N LEU A 158 -12.64 6.52 -32.44
CA LEU A 158 -13.45 6.51 -33.66
C LEU A 158 -14.64 7.49 -33.58
N ASN A 159 -15.34 7.52 -32.44
CA ASN A 159 -16.45 8.46 -32.22
C ASN A 159 -16.01 9.93 -32.25
N ILE A 160 -14.83 10.24 -31.70
CA ILE A 160 -14.28 11.60 -31.73
C ILE A 160 -13.91 11.99 -33.18
N ARG A 161 -13.30 11.07 -33.93
CA ARG A 161 -12.89 11.30 -35.31
C ARG A 161 -14.08 11.61 -36.23
N GLU A 162 -15.16 10.81 -36.17
CA GLU A 162 -16.37 11.06 -36.99
C GLU A 162 -16.99 12.44 -36.73
N LYS A 163 -17.03 12.88 -35.46
CA LYS A 163 -17.53 14.21 -35.11
C LYS A 163 -16.68 15.36 -35.68
N ILE A 164 -15.37 15.16 -35.81
CA ILE A 164 -14.48 16.17 -36.40
C ILE A 164 -14.68 16.24 -37.92
N GLU A 165 -14.87 15.10 -38.59
CA GLU A 165 -15.10 15.06 -40.04
C GLU A 165 -16.47 15.65 -40.44
N MET A 166 -17.52 15.50 -39.62
CA MET A 166 -18.84 16.12 -39.88
C MET A 166 -18.88 17.64 -39.71
N ASN A 167 -17.92 18.23 -39.00
CA ASN A 167 -17.84 19.67 -38.75
C ASN A 167 -16.88 20.40 -39.72
N ARG A 168 -16.30 19.68 -40.69
CA ARG A 168 -15.51 20.26 -41.79
C ARG A 168 -16.36 20.32 -43.06
#